data_AF-A0A8C2Z039-F1
#
_entry.id   AF-A0A8C2Z039-F1
#
_cell.length_a   1.000
_cell.length_b   1.000
_cell.length_c   1.000
_cell.angle_alpha   90.00
_cell.angle_beta   90.00
_cell.angle_gamma   90.00
#
_symmetry.space_group_name_H-M   'P 1'
#
loop_
_entity.id
_entity.type
_entity.pdbx_description
1 polymer ?
#
loop_
_entity_poly.entity_id
_entity_poly.type
_entity_poly.pdbx_seq_one_letter_code
_entity_poly.pdbx_strand_id
1 'polypeptide(L)'
;MYWYLIVCSTFNSHFDNRVYISYLQNKDGSYTGFIKVHFQLVRPISLPPSQSLCHLHISSQTRVREVIEALLNKFTVVDNPAKFALFERVERHSQVYMRKLPDDEFPLYLRLCAGPSEKVLSLVLKENETGEWDAFSSPELCNFLRILKREEEEHVRQIVKRYSLARDTIKQAVARITTPS
;
A
#
# COMPACT_ATOMS: atom_id res chain seq x y z
N MET A 1 -9.45 -21.24 24.24
CA MET A 1 -8.85 -22.44 23.62
C MET A 1 -9.85 -23.23 22.77
N TYR A 2 -11.06 -23.54 23.24
CA TYR A 2 -12.05 -24.32 22.46
C TYR A 2 -12.57 -23.64 21.18
N TRP A 3 -12.67 -22.31 21.14
CA TRP A 3 -13.10 -21.58 19.94
C TRP A 3 -12.12 -21.71 18.76
N TYR A 4 -10.80 -21.70 19.02
CA TYR A 4 -9.78 -21.83 17.98
C TYR A 4 -9.72 -23.25 17.38
N LEU A 5 -9.91 -24.27 18.21
CA LEU A 5 -9.97 -25.67 17.75
C LEU A 5 -11.18 -25.94 16.87
N ILE A 6 -12.34 -25.35 17.17
CA ILE A 6 -13.54 -25.47 16.34
C ILE A 6 -13.29 -24.81 14.97
N VAL A 7 -12.73 -23.60 14.94
CA VAL A 7 -12.41 -22.91 13.68
C VAL A 7 -11.41 -23.70 12.82
N CYS A 8 -10.34 -24.26 13.41
CA CYS A 8 -9.41 -25.15 12.69
C CYS A 8 -10.09 -26.43 12.17
N SER A 9 -11.00 -27.03 12.95
CA SER A 9 -11.71 -28.25 12.54
C SER A 9 -12.73 -28.01 11.44
N THR A 10 -13.45 -26.88 11.46
CA THR A 10 -14.42 -26.48 10.44
C THR A 10 -13.72 -26.00 9.16
N PHE A 11 -12.53 -25.43 9.26
CA PHE A 11 -11.72 -25.08 8.10
C PHE A 11 -11.27 -26.34 7.34
N ASN A 12 -10.82 -27.38 8.06
CA ASN A 12 -10.34 -28.62 7.44
C ASN A 12 -11.45 -29.49 6.83
N SER A 13 -12.72 -29.27 7.16
CA SER A 13 -13.84 -30.11 6.70
C SER A 13 -14.48 -29.65 5.40
N HIS A 14 -14.13 -28.47 4.88
CA HIS A 14 -14.66 -27.93 3.63
C HIS A 14 -13.55 -27.74 2.59
N PHE A 15 -13.55 -28.65 1.60
CA PHE A 15 -12.88 -28.61 0.28
C PHE A 15 -11.63 -29.46 0.02
N ASP A 16 -11.76 -30.11 -1.15
CA ASP A 16 -10.84 -30.81 -2.04
C ASP A 16 -9.37 -30.32 -2.02
N ASN A 17 -8.50 -31.14 -1.39
CA ASN A 17 -7.10 -31.49 -1.70
C ASN A 17 -6.09 -30.47 -2.31
N ARG A 18 -6.36 -29.16 -2.38
CA ARG A 18 -5.41 -28.17 -2.95
C ARG A 18 -5.12 -26.95 -2.09
N VAL A 19 -5.69 -26.87 -0.89
CA VAL A 19 -5.32 -25.86 0.11
C VAL A 19 -5.08 -26.56 1.44
N TYR A 20 -3.95 -27.28 1.52
CA TYR A 20 -3.45 -27.82 2.78
C TYR A 20 -3.04 -26.65 3.66
N ILE A 21 -3.94 -26.08 4.47
CA ILE A 21 -3.46 -25.42 5.68
C ILE A 21 -3.15 -26.55 6.67
N SER A 22 -1.94 -27.08 6.56
CA SER A 22 -1.39 -27.94 7.61
C SER A 22 -1.13 -27.07 8.83
N TYR A 23 -2.13 -26.92 9.71
CA TYR A 23 -1.91 -26.33 11.02
C TYR A 23 -1.01 -27.26 11.81
N LEU A 24 0.29 -27.02 11.73
CA LEU A 24 1.22 -27.53 12.73
C LEU A 24 1.23 -26.48 13.82
N GLN A 25 0.32 -26.64 14.78
CA GLN A 25 0.44 -25.89 16.02
C GLN A 25 1.72 -26.36 16.69
N ASN A 26 2.72 -25.49 16.70
CA ASN A 26 3.96 -25.72 17.38
C ASN A 26 3.72 -25.71 18.89
N LYS A 27 4.62 -26.32 19.65
CA LYS A 27 4.51 -26.40 21.12
C LYS A 27 4.45 -25.01 21.79
N ASP A 28 4.91 -23.97 21.10
CA ASP A 28 4.90 -22.57 21.53
C ASP A 28 3.58 -21.83 21.19
N GLY A 29 2.62 -22.49 20.52
CA GLY A 29 1.36 -21.90 20.09
C GLY A 29 1.42 -21.18 18.75
N SER A 30 2.58 -21.11 18.09
CA SER A 30 2.68 -20.64 16.71
C SER A 30 2.09 -21.66 15.73
N TYR A 31 1.69 -21.21 14.55
CA TYR A 31 1.17 -22.06 13.49
C TYR A 31 1.76 -21.66 12.14
N THR A 32 1.74 -22.57 11.18
CA THR A 32 2.17 -22.30 9.80
C THR A 32 1.07 -22.68 8.82
N GLY A 33 1.14 -22.14 7.61
CA GLY A 33 0.13 -22.40 6.59
C GLY A 33 0.44 -21.75 5.27
N PHE A 34 -0.35 -22.09 4.26
CA PHE A 34 -0.20 -21.53 2.93
C PHE A 34 -1.12 -20.33 2.73
N ILE A 35 -0.58 -19.26 2.17
CA ILE A 35 -1.36 -18.15 1.62
C ILE A 35 -1.20 -18.10 0.10
N LYS A 36 -2.24 -17.58 -0.55
CA LYS A 36 -2.31 -17.37 -1.99
C LYS A 36 -2.35 -15.86 -2.25
N VAL A 37 -1.41 -15.34 -3.02
CA VAL A 37 -1.29 -13.91 -3.35
C VAL A 37 -1.37 -13.71 -4.85
N HIS A 38 -2.29 -12.85 -5.28
CA HIS A 38 -2.44 -12.42 -6.67
C HIS A 38 -1.56 -11.21 -6.97
N PHE A 39 -0.99 -11.16 -8.16
CA PHE A 39 -0.12 -10.06 -8.59
C PHE A 39 -0.89 -9.17 -9.56
N GLN A 40 -0.97 -7.88 -9.23
CA GLN A 40 -1.53 -6.85 -10.08
C GLN A 40 -0.53 -5.68 -10.16
N LEU A 41 0.54 -5.92 -10.92
CA LEU A 41 1.64 -4.98 -11.17
C LEU A 41 1.49 -4.40 -12.59
N VAL A 42 1.93 -3.16 -12.82
CA VAL A 42 1.88 -2.50 -14.13
C VAL A 42 3.30 -2.52 -14.75
N ARG A 43 3.41 -3.00 -15.99
CA ARG A 43 4.68 -3.46 -16.62
C ARG A 43 5.81 -2.42 -16.75
N PRO A 44 7.09 -2.86 -17.00
CA PRO A 44 7.53 -4.21 -17.34
C PRO A 44 8.50 -4.77 -16.29
N ILE A 45 7.95 -5.42 -15.27
CA ILE A 45 8.72 -6.40 -14.52
C ILE A 45 8.54 -7.71 -15.26
N SER A 46 9.62 -8.48 -15.46
CA SER A 46 9.77 -9.68 -16.28
C SER A 46 8.90 -10.88 -15.87
N LEU A 47 7.71 -10.65 -15.31
CA LEU A 47 6.75 -11.67 -14.96
C LEU A 47 6.08 -12.19 -16.24
N PRO A 48 6.24 -13.47 -16.57
CA PRO A 48 5.43 -14.12 -17.60
C PRO A 48 3.95 -13.94 -17.27
N PRO A 49 3.05 -13.84 -18.26
CA PRO A 49 1.60 -13.73 -18.06
C PRO A 49 1.00 -14.85 -17.18
N SER A 50 1.71 -15.97 -17.04
CA SER A 50 1.36 -17.13 -16.22
C SER A 50 1.70 -16.99 -14.73
N GLN A 51 2.36 -15.91 -14.29
CA GLN A 51 2.81 -15.71 -12.91
C GLN A 51 1.99 -14.63 -12.16
N SER A 52 0.70 -14.49 -12.46
CA SER A 52 -0.21 -13.59 -11.72
C SER A 52 -0.59 -14.09 -10.33
N LEU A 53 0.06 -15.17 -9.86
CA LEU A 53 -0.30 -15.88 -8.65
C LEU A 53 0.91 -16.54 -7.99
N CYS A 54 1.02 -16.42 -6.66
CA CYS A 54 2.04 -17.07 -5.86
C CYS A 54 1.44 -17.74 -4.62
N HIS A 55 1.87 -18.98 -4.35
CA HIS A 55 1.66 -19.65 -3.06
C HIS A 55 2.91 -19.50 -2.19
N LEU A 56 2.70 -19.11 -0.93
CA LEU A 56 3.75 -19.00 0.09
C LEU A 56 3.37 -19.85 1.30
N HIS A 57 4.33 -20.62 1.82
CA HIS A 57 4.24 -21.22 3.14
C HIS A 57 4.85 -20.24 4.14
N ILE A 58 4.06 -19.79 5.11
CA ILE A 58 4.45 -18.77 6.08
C ILE A 58 4.04 -19.17 7.50
N SER A 59 4.57 -18.47 8.50
CA SER A 59 4.19 -18.67 9.90
C SER A 59 3.16 -17.64 10.36
N SER A 60 2.58 -17.87 11.53
CA SER A 60 1.65 -16.95 12.20
C SER A 60 2.29 -15.63 12.62
N GLN A 61 3.62 -15.55 12.58
CA GLN A 61 4.40 -14.36 12.93
C GLN A 61 4.85 -13.58 11.70
N THR A 62 4.75 -14.16 10.50
CA THR A 62 5.12 -13.48 9.26
C THR A 62 4.23 -12.27 9.03
N ARG A 63 4.85 -11.10 8.90
CA ARG A 63 4.20 -9.82 8.68
C ARG A 63 3.99 -9.52 7.20
N VAL A 64 3.13 -8.55 6.91
CA VAL A 64 2.89 -8.07 5.54
C VAL A 64 4.18 -7.63 4.85
N ARG A 65 5.05 -6.86 5.52
CA ARG A 65 6.34 -6.42 4.95
C ARG A 65 7.21 -7.59 4.47
N GLU A 66 7.27 -8.66 5.26
CA GLU A 66 8.08 -9.85 4.96
C GLU A 66 7.48 -10.63 3.79
N VAL A 67 6.14 -10.66 3.68
CA VAL A 67 5.47 -11.25 2.51
C VAL A 67 5.80 -10.46 1.24
N ILE A 68 5.75 -9.13 1.28
CA ILE A 68 6.10 -8.29 0.13
C ILE A 68 7.54 -8.55 -0.30
N GLU A 69 8.50 -8.46 0.63
CA GLU A 69 9.92 -8.73 0.36
C GLU A 69 10.15 -10.14 -0.21
N ALA A 70 9.54 -11.17 0.39
CA ALA A 70 9.68 -12.55 -0.08
C ALA A 70 9.12 -12.74 -1.49
N LEU A 71 7.99 -12.10 -1.81
CA LEU A 71 7.40 -12.11 -3.15
C LEU A 71 8.31 -11.42 -4.16
N LEU A 72 8.75 -10.19 -3.88
CA LEU A 72 9.61 -9.44 -4.79
C LEU A 72 10.93 -10.18 -5.06
N ASN A 73 11.56 -10.72 -4.01
CA ASN A 73 12.78 -11.53 -4.14
C ASN A 73 12.55 -12.78 -4.99
N LYS A 74 11.45 -13.52 -4.75
CA LYS A 74 11.10 -14.73 -5.51
C LYS A 74 10.89 -14.46 -7.00
N PHE A 75 10.40 -13.27 -7.33
CA PHE A 75 10.16 -12.84 -8.72
C PHE A 75 11.24 -11.92 -9.26
N THR A 76 12.39 -11.82 -8.58
CA THR A 76 13.55 -11.01 -9.00
C THR A 76 13.24 -9.54 -9.26
N VAL A 77 12.27 -8.99 -8.52
CA VAL A 77 11.90 -7.57 -8.58
C VAL A 77 12.89 -6.78 -7.74
N VAL A 78 13.69 -5.92 -8.39
CA VAL A 78 14.77 -5.15 -7.77
C VAL A 78 14.34 -3.77 -7.26
N ASP A 79 13.07 -3.42 -7.47
CA ASP A 79 12.48 -2.18 -6.97
C ASP A 79 12.43 -2.12 -5.44
N ASN A 80 12.37 -0.89 -4.91
CA ASN A 80 12.16 -0.65 -3.48
C ASN A 80 10.83 -1.30 -3.02
N PRO A 81 10.84 -2.22 -2.03
CA PRO A 81 9.63 -2.86 -1.50
C PRO A 81 8.55 -1.87 -1.05
N ALA A 82 8.94 -0.66 -0.62
CA ALA A 82 8.00 0.41 -0.22
C ALA A 82 7.14 0.94 -1.39
N LYS A 83 7.49 0.63 -2.64
CA LYS A 83 6.64 0.91 -3.80
C LYS A 83 5.46 -0.05 -3.94
N PHE A 84 5.44 -1.12 -3.16
CA PHE A 84 4.41 -2.15 -3.23
C PHE A 84 3.63 -2.18 -1.93
N ALA A 85 2.40 -2.68 -2.02
CA ALA A 85 1.58 -2.97 -0.86
C ALA A 85 0.73 -4.21 -1.08
N LEU A 86 0.45 -4.89 0.02
CA LEU A 86 -0.47 -6.00 0.05
C LEU A 86 -1.87 -5.48 0.39
N PHE A 87 -2.87 -5.95 -0.36
CA PHE A 87 -4.27 -5.60 -0.15
C PHE A 87 -5.05 -6.85 0.21
N GLU A 88 -6.01 -6.72 1.12
CA GLU A 88 -7.13 -7.65 1.18
C GLU A 88 -8.19 -7.23 0.16
N ARG A 89 -8.64 -8.18 -0.65
CA ARG A 89 -9.75 -8.04 -1.59
C ARG A 89 -10.91 -8.90 -1.11
N VAL A 90 -12.04 -8.26 -0.83
CA VAL A 90 -13.26 -8.88 -0.31
C VAL A 90 -14.39 -8.69 -1.31
N GLU A 91 -15.15 -9.75 -1.59
CA GLU A 91 -16.32 -9.70 -2.48
C GLU A 91 -17.62 -9.83 -1.68
N ARG A 92 -18.47 -8.80 -1.73
CA ARG A 92 -19.78 -8.77 -1.05
C ARG A 92 -20.84 -8.23 -2.00
N HIS A 93 -21.97 -8.93 -2.14
CA HIS A 93 -23.11 -8.49 -2.97
C HIS A 93 -22.70 -8.06 -4.40
N SER A 94 -21.80 -8.83 -5.03
CA SER A 94 -21.23 -8.53 -6.37
C SER A 94 -20.41 -7.24 -6.47
N GLN A 95 -20.04 -6.64 -5.34
CA GLN A 95 -19.10 -5.53 -5.25
C GLN A 95 -17.76 -6.00 -4.68
N VAL A 96 -16.68 -5.46 -5.23
CA VAL A 96 -15.30 -5.78 -4.83
C VAL A 96 -14.73 -4.61 -4.04
N TYR A 97 -14.32 -4.89 -2.81
CA TYR A 97 -13.67 -3.95 -1.92
C TYR A 97 -12.20 -4.32 -1.79
N MET A 98 -11.31 -3.31 -1.76
CA MET A 98 -9.89 -3.50 -1.49
C MET A 98 -9.45 -2.58 -0.34
N ARG A 99 -8.75 -3.15 0.65
CA ARG A 99 -8.14 -2.42 1.75
C ARG A 99 -6.63 -2.70 1.77
N LYS A 100 -5.83 -1.65 1.85
CA LYS A 100 -4.37 -1.75 2.04
C LYS A 100 -4.09 -2.34 3.43
N LEU A 101 -3.26 -3.37 3.48
CA LEU A 101 -2.81 -3.96 4.73
C LEU A 101 -1.60 -3.18 5.27
N PRO A 102 -1.59 -2.77 6.55
CA PRO A 102 -0.43 -2.27 7.24
C PRO A 102 0.70 -3.31 7.27
N ASP A 103 1.94 -2.83 7.23
CA ASP A 103 3.16 -3.65 7.20
C ASP A 103 3.33 -4.58 8.41
N ASP A 104 2.68 -4.29 9.53
CA ASP A 104 2.76 -5.03 10.79
C ASP A 104 1.58 -5.99 11.01
N GLU A 105 0.60 -6.05 10.10
CA GLU A 105 -0.45 -7.08 10.15
C GLU A 105 0.11 -8.46 9.76
N PHE A 106 -0.61 -9.53 10.14
CA PHE A 106 -0.21 -10.93 9.95
C PHE A 106 -1.11 -11.62 8.90
N PRO A 107 -0.66 -11.78 7.64
CA PRO A 107 -1.51 -12.28 6.56
C PRO A 107 -2.07 -13.69 6.78
N LEU A 108 -1.31 -14.56 7.45
CA LEU A 108 -1.77 -15.92 7.77
C LEU A 108 -2.95 -15.91 8.75
N TYR A 109 -2.89 -15.02 9.75
CA TYR A 109 -3.97 -14.86 10.72
C TYR A 109 -5.24 -14.33 10.04
N LEU A 110 -5.11 -13.31 9.18
CA LEU A 110 -6.23 -12.80 8.39
C LEU A 110 -6.88 -13.90 7.55
N ARG A 111 -6.05 -14.76 6.92
CA ARG A 111 -6.56 -15.88 6.15
C ARG A 111 -7.28 -16.91 7.00
N LEU A 112 -6.76 -17.22 8.18
CA LEU A 112 -7.38 -18.13 9.13
C LEU A 112 -8.77 -17.62 9.55
N CYS A 113 -8.89 -16.34 9.92
CA CYS A 113 -10.16 -15.74 10.34
C CYS A 113 -11.21 -15.70 9.21
N ALA A 114 -10.78 -15.49 7.98
CA ALA A 114 -11.66 -15.38 6.82
C ALA A 114 -12.08 -16.74 6.22
N GLY A 115 -11.39 -17.83 6.58
CA GLY A 115 -11.65 -19.14 6.02
C GLY A 115 -11.04 -19.36 4.61
N PRO A 116 -11.31 -20.51 3.98
CA PRO A 116 -10.65 -20.90 2.73
C PRO A 116 -11.21 -20.15 1.49
N SER A 117 -12.38 -19.53 1.61
CA SER A 117 -13.05 -18.88 0.47
C SER A 117 -12.28 -17.66 -0.04
N GLU A 118 -11.95 -17.67 -1.33
CA GLU A 118 -11.35 -16.52 -2.04
C GLU A 118 -12.32 -15.36 -2.23
N LYS A 119 -13.65 -15.62 -2.15
CA LYS A 119 -14.67 -14.56 -2.17
C LYS A 119 -14.69 -13.78 -0.86
N VAL A 120 -14.45 -14.47 0.26
CA VAL A 120 -14.47 -13.83 1.60
C VAL A 120 -13.23 -12.97 1.80
N LEU A 121 -12.05 -13.44 1.39
CA LEU A 121 -10.86 -12.60 1.26
C LEU A 121 -9.87 -13.25 0.29
N SER A 122 -9.20 -12.41 -0.48
CA SER A 122 -8.08 -12.76 -1.35
C SER A 122 -6.97 -11.74 -1.13
N LEU A 123 -5.70 -12.16 -1.19
CA LEU A 123 -4.57 -11.25 -1.02
C LEU A 123 -4.07 -10.81 -2.40
N VAL A 124 -3.82 -9.51 -2.56
CA VAL A 124 -3.39 -8.91 -3.84
C VAL A 124 -2.18 -8.02 -3.60
N LEU A 125 -1.06 -8.30 -4.27
CA LEU A 125 0.11 -7.43 -4.32
C LEU A 125 -0.07 -6.41 -5.45
N LYS A 126 0.05 -5.13 -5.12
CA LYS A 126 -0.05 -4.01 -6.07
C LYS A 126 1.11 -3.03 -5.85
N GLU A 127 1.39 -2.25 -6.88
CA GLU A 127 2.16 -1.01 -6.73
C GLU A 127 1.29 0.05 -6.02
N ASN A 128 1.92 0.85 -5.16
CA ASN A 128 1.31 2.04 -4.59
C ASN A 128 1.06 3.06 -5.70
N GLU A 129 -0.03 3.81 -5.59
CA GLU A 129 -0.32 4.88 -6.54
C GLU A 129 0.77 5.97 -6.45
N THR A 130 1.15 6.53 -7.60
CA THR A 130 2.12 7.62 -7.66
C THR A 130 1.62 8.80 -6.81
N GLY A 131 2.29 9.06 -5.68
CA GLY A 131 1.91 10.15 -4.76
C GLY A 131 1.70 9.71 -3.31
N GLU A 132 1.78 8.42 -2.98
CA GLU A 132 1.89 8.01 -1.57
C GLU A 132 3.27 8.36 -1.02
N TRP A 133 3.31 9.37 -0.15
CA TRP A 133 4.55 9.88 0.44
C TRP A 133 5.29 8.86 1.31
N ASP A 134 4.56 7.87 1.82
CA ASP A 134 5.09 6.79 2.66
C ASP A 134 6.04 5.85 1.87
N ALA A 135 6.02 5.90 0.53
CA ALA A 135 6.93 5.13 -0.32
C ALA A 135 8.34 5.73 -0.42
N PHE A 136 8.55 6.97 0.02
CA PHE A 136 9.82 7.67 -0.05
C PHE A 136 10.59 7.56 1.27
N SER A 137 11.90 7.42 1.17
CA SER A 137 12.79 7.44 2.32
C SER A 137 12.81 8.82 2.99
N SER A 138 13.21 8.87 4.26
CA SER A 138 13.35 10.14 5.00
C SER A 138 14.23 11.18 4.26
N PRO A 139 15.38 10.82 3.65
CA PRO A 139 16.16 11.77 2.83
C PRO A 139 15.43 12.30 1.60
N GLU A 140 14.64 11.46 0.92
CA GLU A 140 13.84 11.87 -0.25
C GLU A 140 12.74 12.84 0.18
N LEU A 141 12.04 12.55 1.28
CA LEU A 141 11.05 13.45 1.88
C LEU A 141 11.65 14.80 2.27
N CYS A 142 12.83 14.81 2.89
CA CYS A 142 13.56 16.05 3.21
C CYS A 142 13.89 16.86 1.95
N ASN A 143 14.27 16.20 0.86
CA ASN A 143 14.50 16.86 -0.42
C ASN A 143 13.21 17.46 -1.00
N PHE A 144 12.09 16.74 -0.95
CA PHE A 144 10.80 17.27 -1.41
C PHE A 144 10.38 18.49 -0.59
N LEU A 145 10.49 18.44 0.73
CA LEU A 145 10.18 19.59 1.60
C LEU A 145 11.04 20.81 1.26
N ARG A 146 12.33 20.59 0.98
CA ARG A 146 13.24 21.67 0.56
C ARG A 146 12.85 22.27 -0.79
N ILE A 147 12.43 21.44 -1.75
CA ILE A 147 11.97 21.90 -3.07
C ILE A 147 10.68 22.71 -2.91
N LEU A 148 9.68 22.15 -2.21
CA LEU A 148 8.39 22.80 -1.97
C LEU A 148 8.55 24.15 -1.26
N LYS A 149 9.41 24.22 -0.24
CA LYS A 149 9.71 25.47 0.46
C LYS A 149 10.28 26.53 -0.47
N ARG A 150 11.18 26.13 -1.38
CA ARG A 150 11.79 27.05 -2.35
C ARG A 150 10.74 27.57 -3.36
N GLU A 151 9.86 26.69 -3.82
CA GLU A 151 8.76 27.05 -4.72
C GLU A 151 7.77 28.01 -4.05
N GLU A 152 7.42 27.75 -2.78
CA GLU A 152 6.56 28.61 -1.98
C GLU A 152 7.19 30.01 -1.79
N GLU A 153 8.47 30.08 -1.40
CA GLU A 153 9.19 31.34 -1.23
C GLU A 153 9.22 32.17 -2.53
N GLU A 154 9.39 31.51 -3.68
CA GLU A 154 9.37 32.18 -4.98
C GLU A 154 7.96 32.65 -5.36
N HIS A 155 6.93 31.85 -5.11
CA HIS A 155 5.54 32.25 -5.33
C HIS A 155 5.15 33.47 -4.48
N VAL A 156 5.53 33.48 -3.19
CA VAL A 156 5.31 34.63 -2.30
C VAL A 156 6.03 35.86 -2.83
N ARG A 157 7.31 35.74 -3.23
CA ARG A 157 8.09 36.85 -3.80
C ARG A 157 7.41 37.44 -5.04
N GLN A 158 6.90 36.59 -5.93
CA GLN A 158 6.19 37.03 -7.14
C GLN A 158 4.88 37.74 -6.83
N ILE A 159 4.10 37.23 -5.87
CA ILE A 159 2.86 37.85 -5.40
C ILE A 159 3.17 39.25 -4.85
N VAL A 160 4.12 39.35 -3.90
CA VAL A 160 4.51 40.63 -3.29
C VAL A 160 4.92 41.65 -4.34
N LYS A 161 5.77 41.24 -5.30
CA LYS A 161 6.23 42.11 -6.40
C LYS A 161 5.07 42.60 -7.28
N ARG A 162 4.10 41.74 -7.61
CA ARG A 162 2.93 42.12 -8.42
C ARG A 162 2.05 43.12 -7.68
N TYR A 163 1.77 42.89 -6.40
CA TYR A 163 0.96 43.80 -5.59
C TYR A 163 1.68 45.13 -5.34
N SER A 164 3.00 45.14 -5.14
CA SER A 164 3.75 46.39 -4.99
C SER A 164 3.69 47.24 -6.24
N LEU A 165 3.90 46.65 -7.42
CA LEU A 165 3.83 47.35 -8.69
C LEU A 165 2.43 47.92 -8.94
N ALA A 166 1.39 47.11 -8.76
CA ALA A 166 0.00 47.55 -8.92
C ALA A 166 -0.35 48.72 -7.99
N ARG A 167 0.06 48.62 -6.71
CA ARG A 167 -0.13 49.69 -5.73
C ARG A 167 0.54 50.99 -6.17
N ASP A 168 1.77 50.92 -6.67
CA ASP A 168 2.53 52.10 -7.06
C ASP A 168 1.93 52.75 -8.33
N THR A 169 1.44 51.95 -9.29
CA THR A 169 0.68 52.44 -10.44
C THR A 169 -0.61 53.17 -10.02
N ILE A 170 -1.38 52.60 -9.08
CA ILE A 170 -2.58 53.23 -8.55
C ILE A 170 -2.25 54.55 -7.86
N LYS A 171 -1.20 54.58 -7.02
CA LYS A 171 -0.76 55.82 -6.34
C LYS A 171 -0.38 56.93 -7.32
N GLN A 172 0.35 56.60 -8.39
CA GLN A 172 0.71 57.57 -9.42
C GLN A 172 -0.52 58.11 -10.16
N ALA A 173 -1.48 57.25 -10.47
CA ALA A 173 -2.73 57.67 -11.11
C ALA A 173 -3.54 58.62 -10.22
N VAL A 174 -3.66 58.31 -8.92
CA VAL A 174 -4.33 59.17 -7.93
C VAL A 174 -3.62 60.53 -7.80
N ALA A 175 -2.29 60.53 -7.70
CA ALA A 175 -1.52 61.78 -7.57
C ALA A 175 -1.75 62.73 -8.76
N ARG A 176 -1.79 62.20 -10.00
CA ARG A 176 -2.05 63.00 -11.21
C ARG A 176 -3.44 63.64 -11.22
N ILE A 177 -4.44 63.00 -10.62
CA ILE A 177 -5.81 63.51 -10.54
C ILE A 177 -5.94 64.61 -9.47
N THR A 178 -5.09 64.59 -8.43
CA THR A 178 -5.25 65.42 -7.24
C THR A 178 -4.43 66.71 -7.27
N THR A 179 -3.44 66.85 -8.16
CA THR A 179 -2.73 68.12 -8.39
C THR A 179 -3.63 69.12 -9.16
N PRO A 180 -4.06 70.24 -8.55
CA PRO A 180 -4.85 71.26 -9.22
C PRO A 180 -4.02 72.02 -10.25
N SER A 181 -4.68 72.48 -11.33
CA SER A 181 -4.11 73.32 -12.40
C SER A 181 -3.62 74.67 -11.90
#